data_AF-A0A7V9JDK2-F1
#
_entry.id   AF-A0A7V9JDK2-F1
#
_cell.length_a   1.000
_cell.length_b   1.000
_cell.length_c   1.000
_cell.angle_alpha   90.00
_cell.angle_beta   90.00
_cell.angle_gamma   90.00
#
_symmetry.space_group_name_H-M   'P 1'
#
loop_
_entity.id
_entity.type
_entity.pdbx_description
1 polymer ?
#
loop_
_entity_poly.entity_id
_entity_poly.type
_entity_poly.pdbx_seq_one_letter_code
_entity_poly.pdbx_strand_id
1 'polypeptide(L)'
;MPIQTMIVAEGPGFFPECFKPLISDHHKAVWLVPSEIFKRNSVARRDKLGGVPVSDHEQAVQNLISRDLLMGEYVRQRACELELKVFEIDGTKGLDEVASLVESHFAPWLPASV
;
A
#
# COMPACT_ATOMS: atom_id res chain seq x y z
N MET A 1 9.54 -0.08 -25.59
CA MET A 1 9.36 0.53 -24.26
C MET A 1 10.01 1.91 -24.31
N PRO A 2 9.35 3.00 -23.88
CA PRO A 2 9.97 4.31 -23.90
C PRO A 2 11.15 4.33 -22.91
N ILE A 3 12.28 4.87 -23.36
CA ILE A 3 13.59 4.73 -22.70
C ILE A 3 13.77 5.73 -21.54
N GLN A 4 12.81 6.64 -21.30
CA GLN A 4 12.98 7.80 -20.40
C GLN A 4 11.77 8.19 -19.54
N THR A 5 10.80 7.31 -19.34
CA THR A 5 9.69 7.58 -18.41
C THR A 5 9.84 6.74 -17.16
N MET A 6 9.97 7.38 -16.00
CA MET A 6 9.73 6.71 -14.73
C MET A 6 8.30 6.17 -14.72
N ILE A 7 8.15 4.91 -14.33
CA ILE A 7 6.85 4.24 -14.24
C ILE A 7 6.60 3.95 -12.77
N VAL A 8 5.44 4.40 -12.28
CA VAL A 8 4.90 3.93 -11.01
C VAL A 8 3.99 2.75 -11.31
N ALA A 9 4.31 1.60 -10.74
CA ALA A 9 3.43 0.44 -10.77
C ALA A 9 2.74 0.33 -9.41
N GLU A 10 1.42 0.18 -9.40
CA GLU A 10 0.64 -0.07 -8.19
C GLU A 10 -0.36 -1.22 -8.38
N GLY A 11 -0.71 -1.91 -7.29
CA GLY A 11 -1.73 -2.94 -7.32
C GLY A 11 -1.75 -3.89 -6.11
N PRO A 12 -2.85 -4.61 -5.89
CA PRO A 12 -3.04 -5.47 -4.72
C PRO A 12 -2.20 -6.75 -4.73
N GLY A 13 -1.67 -7.17 -5.88
CA GLY A 13 -0.87 -8.40 -6.03
C GLY A 13 0.63 -8.22 -5.85
N PHE A 14 1.07 -7.02 -5.44
CA PHE A 14 2.48 -6.69 -5.35
C PHE A 14 3.05 -7.11 -4.01
N PHE A 15 3.18 -8.41 -3.77
CA PHE A 15 3.75 -8.91 -2.52
C PHE A 15 5.27 -8.70 -2.45
N PRO A 16 5.85 -8.47 -1.26
CA PRO A 16 7.28 -8.19 -1.09
C PRO A 16 8.21 -9.20 -1.77
N GLU A 17 7.92 -10.49 -1.66
CA GLU A 17 8.71 -11.58 -2.24
C GLU A 17 8.68 -11.61 -3.77
N CYS A 18 7.63 -11.08 -4.41
CA CYS A 18 7.60 -10.95 -5.87
C CYS A 18 8.55 -9.85 -6.36
N PHE A 19 8.80 -8.83 -5.54
CA PHE A 19 9.61 -7.67 -5.92
C PHE A 19 11.07 -7.78 -5.49
N LYS A 20 11.38 -8.45 -4.39
CA LYS A 20 12.76 -8.64 -3.92
C LYS A 20 13.73 -9.10 -5.02
N PRO A 21 13.42 -10.07 -5.90
CA PRO A 21 14.34 -10.47 -6.97
C PRO A 21 14.40 -9.48 -8.15
N LEU A 22 13.45 -8.54 -8.25
CA LEU A 22 13.33 -7.59 -9.37
C LEU A 22 13.98 -6.24 -9.09
N ILE A 23 14.14 -5.87 -7.81
CA ILE A 23 14.69 -4.57 -7.41
C ILE A 23 16.12 -4.73 -6.86
N SER A 24 17.02 -3.92 -7.39
CA SER A 24 18.41 -3.83 -6.93
C SER A 24 18.59 -2.94 -5.69
N ASP A 25 17.55 -2.20 -5.32
CA ASP A 25 17.57 -1.15 -4.30
C ASP A 25 16.21 -1.10 -3.58
N HIS A 26 16.22 -1.07 -2.25
CA HIS A 26 15.02 -1.04 -1.41
C HIS A 26 14.20 0.27 -1.53
N HIS A 27 14.80 1.36 -2.03
CA HIS A 27 14.13 2.64 -2.29
C HIS A 27 13.22 2.58 -3.52
N LYS A 28 13.30 1.53 -4.34
CA LYS A 28 12.46 1.35 -5.54
C LYS A 28 11.08 0.76 -5.27
N ALA A 29 10.80 0.35 -4.03
CA ALA A 29 9.50 -0.17 -3.65
C ALA A 29 9.14 0.23 -2.22
N VAL A 30 7.85 0.46 -1.99
CA VAL A 30 7.32 0.73 -0.67
C VAL A 30 5.90 0.20 -0.57
N TRP A 31 5.55 -0.33 0.60
CA TRP A 31 4.21 -0.81 0.90
C TRP A 31 3.55 0.10 1.93
N LEU A 32 2.37 0.61 1.60
CA LEU A 32 1.53 1.36 2.53
C LEU A 32 0.49 0.40 3.12
N VAL A 33 0.70 -0.01 4.37
CA VAL A 33 -0.17 -0.99 5.04
C VAL A 33 -1.02 -0.26 6.07
N PRO A 34 -2.36 -0.30 5.98
CA PRO A 34 -3.22 0.39 6.92
C PRO A 34 -3.28 -0.34 8.27
N SER A 35 -3.36 0.42 9.37
CA SER A 35 -3.78 -0.14 10.65
C SER A 35 -5.25 -0.56 10.60
N GLU A 36 -5.68 -1.39 11.55
CA GLU A 36 -7.08 -1.83 11.62
C GLU A 36 -8.05 -0.66 11.78
N ILE A 37 -7.75 0.24 12.71
CA ILE A 37 -8.58 1.42 12.98
C ILE A 37 -8.71 2.28 11.71
N PHE A 38 -7.60 2.51 11.02
CA PHE A 38 -7.61 3.27 9.77
C PHE A 38 -8.42 2.56 8.68
N LYS A 39 -8.27 1.24 8.53
CA LYS A 39 -9.00 0.45 7.54
C LYS A 39 -10.51 0.55 7.75
N ARG A 40 -10.98 0.35 8.98
CA ARG A 40 -12.42 0.44 9.32
C ARG A 40 -12.97 1.84 9.02
N ASN A 41 -12.25 2.88 9.45
CA ASN A 41 -12.62 4.27 9.18
C ASN A 41 -12.59 4.62 7.68
N SER A 42 -11.70 4.00 6.91
CA SER A 42 -11.61 4.20 5.46
C SER A 42 -12.77 3.55 4.72
N VAL A 43 -13.15 2.32 5.10
CA VAL A 43 -14.26 1.58 4.48
C VAL A 43 -15.59 2.30 4.73
N ALA A 44 -15.84 2.75 5.97
CA ALA A 44 -17.04 3.49 6.31
C ALA A 44 -17.18 4.81 5.53
N ARG A 45 -16.07 5.51 5.26
CA ARG A 45 -16.07 6.80 4.54
C ARG A 45 -16.22 6.69 3.03
N ARG A 46 -15.79 5.58 2.43
CA ARG A 46 -15.61 5.46 0.97
C ARG A 46 -16.61 4.55 0.27
N ASP A 47 -17.57 3.98 1.00
CA ASP A 47 -18.50 2.96 0.49
C ASP A 47 -17.80 1.93 -0.41
N LYS A 48 -16.82 1.23 0.16
CA LYS A 48 -15.87 0.42 -0.63
C LYS A 48 -16.49 -0.75 -1.40
N LEU A 49 -17.72 -1.15 -1.09
CA LEU A 49 -18.42 -2.19 -1.86
C LEU A 49 -19.02 -1.64 -3.15
N GLY A 50 -19.13 -0.31 -3.32
CA GLY A 50 -19.38 0.35 -4.61
C GLY A 50 -20.63 -0.15 -5.34
N GLY A 51 -21.67 -0.54 -4.61
CA GLY A 51 -22.90 -1.08 -5.18
C GLY A 51 -22.80 -2.51 -5.75
N VAL A 52 -21.74 -3.26 -5.46
CA VAL A 52 -21.64 -4.68 -5.83
C VAL A 52 -22.80 -5.45 -5.18
N PRO A 53 -23.63 -6.16 -5.96
CA PRO A 53 -24.74 -6.92 -5.41
C PRO A 53 -24.21 -8.08 -4.57
N VAL A 54 -24.54 -8.07 -3.29
CA VAL A 54 -24.17 -9.10 -2.32
C VAL A 54 -25.42 -9.55 -1.56
N SER A 55 -25.45 -10.81 -1.13
CA SER A 55 -26.58 -11.37 -0.38
C SER A 55 -26.71 -10.77 1.02
N ASP A 56 -25.59 -10.42 1.63
CA ASP A 56 -25.50 -9.78 2.94
C ASP A 56 -24.42 -8.71 2.89
N HIS A 57 -24.84 -7.44 2.99
CA HIS A 57 -23.95 -6.30 2.89
C HIS A 57 -23.02 -6.18 4.10
N GLU A 58 -23.53 -6.43 5.30
CA GLU A 58 -22.73 -6.31 6.52
C GLU A 58 -21.63 -7.37 6.53
N GLN A 59 -21.98 -8.61 6.22
CA GLN A 59 -21.01 -9.70 6.12
C GLN A 59 -19.98 -9.43 5.01
N ALA A 60 -20.39 -8.87 3.87
CA ALA A 60 -19.48 -8.51 2.79
C ALA A 60 -18.46 -7.43 3.22
N VAL A 61 -18.91 -6.41 3.97
CA VAL A 61 -18.03 -5.37 4.54
C VAL A 61 -17.02 -5.99 5.51
N GLN A 62 -17.48 -6.86 6.42
CA GLN A 62 -16.58 -7.51 7.38
C GLN A 62 -15.55 -8.38 6.66
N ASN A 63 -15.98 -9.18 5.67
CA ASN A 63 -15.08 -10.02 4.89
C ASN A 63 -14.03 -9.18 4.14
N LEU A 64 -14.43 -8.05 3.56
CA LEU A 64 -13.53 -7.12 2.90
C LEU A 64 -12.46 -6.59 3.86
N ILE A 65 -12.87 -6.13 5.05
CA ILE A 65 -11.96 -5.62 6.08
C ILE A 65 -11.02 -6.73 6.52
N SER A 66 -11.54 -7.89 6.92
CA SER A 66 -10.75 -9.03 7.39
C SER A 66 -9.73 -9.48 6.34
N ARG A 67 -10.13 -9.59 5.06
CA ARG A 67 -9.22 -9.91 3.97
C ARG A 67 -8.09 -8.90 3.85
N ASP A 68 -8.42 -7.61 3.82
CA ASP A 68 -7.42 -6.55 3.69
C ASP A 68 -6.44 -6.52 4.88
N LEU A 69 -6.91 -6.83 6.10
CA LEU A 69 -6.06 -6.92 7.29
C LEU A 69 -5.13 -8.13 7.25
N LEU A 70 -5.62 -9.30 6.83
CA LEU A 70 -4.80 -10.50 6.64
C LEU A 70 -3.71 -10.26 5.58
N MET A 71 -4.06 -9.61 4.47
CA MET A 71 -3.09 -9.23 3.44
C MET A 71 -2.05 -8.22 3.98
N GLY A 72 -2.48 -7.24 4.76
CA GLY A 72 -1.59 -6.27 5.40
C GLY A 72 -0.61 -6.91 6.38
N GLU A 73 -1.08 -7.85 7.21
CA GLU A 73 -0.23 -8.64 8.12
C GLU A 73 0.82 -9.42 7.35
N TYR A 74 0.39 -10.13 6.30
CA TYR A 74 1.29 -10.88 5.44
C TYR A 74 2.37 -9.98 4.83
N VAL A 75 1.97 -8.84 4.25
CA VAL A 75 2.92 -7.87 3.68
C VAL A 75 3.90 -7.35 4.72
N ARG A 76 3.44 -7.00 5.93
CA ARG A 76 4.32 -6.54 7.04
C ARG A 76 5.35 -7.60 7.40
N GLN A 77 4.91 -8.84 7.57
CA GLN A 77 5.80 -9.95 7.90
C GLN A 77 6.83 -10.19 6.79
N ARG A 78 6.37 -10.36 5.54
CA ARG A 78 7.25 -10.66 4.40
C ARG A 78 8.23 -9.53 4.12
N ALA A 79 7.80 -8.28 4.19
CA ALA A 79 8.67 -7.15 3.97
C ALA A 79 9.75 -7.05 5.07
N CYS A 80 9.39 -7.29 6.34
CA CYS A 80 10.35 -7.34 7.44
C CYS A 80 11.42 -8.41 7.20
N GLU A 81 11.03 -9.63 6.83
CA GLU A 81 11.95 -10.73 6.54
C GLU A 81 12.87 -10.47 5.33
N LEU A 82 12.44 -9.63 4.38
CA LEU A 82 13.17 -9.32 3.16
C LEU A 82 13.92 -7.98 3.20
N GLU A 83 13.89 -7.31 4.36
CA GLU A 83 14.45 -5.98 4.59
C GLU A 83 13.89 -4.92 3.62
N LEU A 84 12.58 -4.96 3.40
CA LEU A 84 11.84 -4.06 2.51
C LEU A 84 11.00 -3.07 3.30
N LYS A 85 10.77 -1.88 2.73
CA LYS A 85 10.15 -0.77 3.46
C LYS A 85 8.63 -0.86 3.50
N VAL A 86 8.08 -0.91 4.71
CA VAL A 86 6.65 -0.70 4.97
C VAL A 86 6.45 0.62 5.71
N PHE A 87 5.42 1.35 5.32
CA PHE A 87 4.85 2.43 6.12
C PHE A 87 3.47 1.98 6.63
N GLU A 88 3.32 1.97 7.95
CA GLU A 88 2.00 1.80 8.55
C GLU A 88 1.20 3.10 8.43
N ILE A 89 -0.03 3.00 7.91
CA ILE A 89 -0.95 4.12 7.77
C ILE A 89 -2.03 3.98 8.83
N ASP A 90 -1.86 4.70 9.93
CA ASP A 90 -2.76 4.67 11.09
C ASP A 90 -3.76 5.82 11.13
N GLY A 91 -3.58 6.83 10.27
CA GLY A 91 -4.42 8.03 10.20
C GLY A 91 -3.94 9.19 11.07
N THR A 92 -2.79 9.09 11.73
CA THR A 92 -2.17 10.19 12.48
C THR A 92 -1.54 11.23 11.55
N LYS A 93 -1.12 10.80 10.35
CA LYS A 93 -0.57 11.65 9.29
C LYS A 93 -1.64 12.01 8.27
N GLY A 94 -1.65 13.28 7.88
CA GLY A 94 -2.45 13.79 6.77
C GLY A 94 -1.92 13.30 5.41
N LEU A 95 -2.67 13.64 4.36
CA LEU A 95 -2.32 13.26 2.98
C LEU A 95 -0.93 13.78 2.59
N ASP A 96 -0.66 15.07 2.83
CA ASP A 96 0.60 15.71 2.41
C ASP A 96 1.81 15.15 3.17
N GLU A 97 1.63 14.79 4.44
CA GLU A 97 2.67 14.16 5.25
C GLU A 97 3.01 12.75 4.73
N VAL A 98 1.99 11.94 4.37
CA VAL A 98 2.21 10.62 3.78
C VAL A 98 2.83 10.75 2.39
N ALA A 99 2.39 11.71 1.57
CA ALA A 99 2.98 11.99 0.27
C ALA A 99 4.47 12.34 0.39
N SER A 100 4.81 13.22 1.32
CA SER A 100 6.19 13.64 1.60
C SER A 100 7.05 12.47 2.07
N LEU A 101 6.48 11.56 2.87
CA LEU A 101 7.14 10.34 3.33
C LEU A 101 7.46 9.38 2.17
N VAL A 102 6.51 9.21 1.25
CA VAL A 102 6.69 8.40 0.03
C VAL A 102 7.71 9.04 -0.90
N GLU A 103 7.63 10.35 -1.13
CA GLU A 103 8.59 11.11 -1.94
C GLU A 103 10.01 10.99 -1.38
N SER A 104 10.17 11.17 -0.06
CA SER A 104 11.47 11.02 0.61
C SER A 104 12.04 9.61 0.46
N HIS A 105 11.19 8.58 0.46
CA HIS A 105 11.63 7.20 0.23
C HIS A 105 12.15 7.00 -1.19
N PHE A 106 11.50 7.59 -2.19
CA PHE A 106 11.89 7.50 -3.60
C PHE A 106 12.97 8.51 -4.01
N ALA A 107 13.33 9.48 -3.16
CA ALA A 107 14.23 10.58 -3.49
C ALA A 107 15.53 10.20 -4.23
N PRO A 108 16.23 9.07 -3.91
CA PRO A 108 17.41 8.66 -4.67
C PRO A 108 17.16 8.35 -6.15
N TRP A 109 15.90 8.11 -6.52
CA TRP A 109 15.44 7.72 -7.86
C TRP A 109 14.58 8.78 -8.54
N LEU A 110 14.28 9.89 -7.86
CA LEU A 110 13.58 11.02 -8.45
C LEU A 110 14.59 11.91 -9.20
N PRO A 111 14.20 12.52 -10.33
CA PRO A 111 15.01 13.53 -10.98
C PRO A 111 15.19 14.72 -10.03
N ALA A 112 16.34 15.40 -10.15
CA ALA A 112 16.53 16.66 -9.44
C ALA A 112 15.39 17.62 -9.82
N SER A 113 14.74 18.19 -8.80
CA SER A 113 13.72 19.20 -9.00
C SER A 113 14.31 20.36 -9.81
N VAL A 114 13.69 20.68 -10.95
CA VAL A 114 14.05 21.83 -11.80
C VAL A 114 13.54 23.11 -11.17
#